data_AF-A0A7S4AIQ2-F1
#
_entry.id   AF-A0A7S4AIQ2-F1
#
_cell.length_a   1.000
_cell.length_b   1.000
_cell.length_c   1.000
_cell.angle_alpha   90.00
_cell.angle_beta   90.00
_cell.angle_gamma   90.00
#
_symmetry.space_group_name_H-M   'P 1'
#
loop_
_entity.id
_entity.type
_entity.pdbx_description
1 polymer ?
#
loop_
_entity_poly.entity_id
_entity_poly.type
_entity_poly.pdbx_seq_one_letter_code
_entity_poly.pdbx_strand_id
1 'polypeptide(L)'
;MKIDKGLDTNDGDDDDDGASVRMLLPIPDLESLLDRAYTLGVYGTKARSLVLNPRRPHQIDALVRQQFDLARRVLARGLVPIVEPEVAVCQASTADKKACEEILCRALLRELDRLAKEGNGDGNDCDGDGDGDGDDTTHGRNIRKVLIKITLPETPNQYGECVDHTACLGVVALSGGYSRETANAKLAHNRGVVASFSRALSEGLSHSMTDDEFDAKLSDSIGAICEASAAALVE
;
A
#
# COMPACT_ATOMS: atom_id res chain seq x y z
N MET A 1 -9.57 2.80 6.37
CA MET A 1 -9.22 3.86 7.34
C MET A 1 -7.70 4.07 7.37
N LYS A 2 -7.21 5.32 7.35
CA LYS A 2 -5.77 5.58 7.55
C LYS A 2 -5.38 5.36 9.01
N ILE A 3 -4.32 4.60 9.27
CA ILE A 3 -3.88 4.25 10.65
C ILE A 3 -2.48 4.77 11.02
N ASP A 4 -1.64 5.12 10.03
CA ASP A 4 -0.30 5.64 10.29
C ASP A 4 -0.34 7.01 11.01
N LYS A 5 0.67 7.27 11.85
CA LYS A 5 0.82 8.50 12.64
C LYS A 5 1.90 9.43 12.09
N GLY A 6 2.23 9.27 10.80
CA GLY A 6 3.34 9.96 10.16
C GLY A 6 4.58 9.08 10.05
N LEU A 7 5.66 9.71 9.59
CA LEU A 7 6.91 9.05 9.25
C LEU A 7 8.04 9.57 10.13
N ASP A 8 9.00 8.70 10.43
CA ASP A 8 10.24 9.12 11.05
C ASP A 8 10.99 10.05 10.11
N THR A 9 11.31 11.26 10.58
CA THR A 9 12.03 12.29 9.83
C THR A 9 13.51 12.31 10.13
N ASN A 10 14.00 11.45 11.02
CA ASN A 10 15.42 11.35 11.31
C ASN A 10 16.16 10.87 10.07
N ASP A 11 17.10 11.68 9.57
CA ASP A 11 17.96 11.34 8.43
C ASP A 11 19.14 10.44 8.82
N GLY A 12 19.27 10.11 10.11
CA GLY A 12 20.46 9.49 10.69
C GLY A 12 21.56 10.54 10.85
N ASP A 13 22.15 10.63 12.04
CA ASP A 13 23.08 11.72 12.37
C ASP A 13 24.53 11.53 11.87
N ASP A 14 24.88 10.45 11.16
CA ASP A 14 26.30 10.06 11.04
C ASP A 14 26.84 9.73 9.63
N ASP A 15 26.10 9.89 8.53
CA ASP A 15 26.66 9.70 7.17
C ASP A 15 26.16 10.75 6.16
N ASP A 16 27.07 11.31 5.35
CA ASP A 16 26.79 12.31 4.29
C ASP A 16 25.72 11.87 3.25
N ASP A 17 25.40 10.58 3.20
CA ASP A 17 24.51 9.99 2.19
C ASP A 17 23.02 9.98 2.56
N GLY A 18 22.67 10.27 3.83
CA GLY A 18 21.29 10.35 4.33
C GLY A 18 20.51 9.03 4.35
N ALA A 19 19.22 9.09 4.73
CA ALA A 19 18.33 7.94 4.74
C ALA A 19 17.80 7.60 3.33
N SER A 20 17.64 6.31 3.02
CA SER A 20 16.97 5.85 1.77
C SER A 20 15.46 5.73 1.92
N VAL A 21 14.94 5.74 3.15
CA VAL A 21 13.53 5.55 3.45
C VAL A 21 13.09 6.41 4.62
N ARG A 22 11.77 6.57 4.77
CA ARG A 22 11.11 7.10 5.95
C ARG A 22 10.15 6.04 6.48
N MET A 23 10.47 5.51 7.66
CA MET A 23 9.74 4.44 8.34
C MET A 23 8.46 4.98 8.98
N LEU A 24 7.50 4.11 9.25
CA LEU A 24 6.32 4.46 10.04
C LEU A 24 6.74 4.80 11.47
N LEU A 25 6.17 5.87 12.03
CA LEU A 25 6.22 6.10 13.47
C LEU A 25 5.42 5.01 14.21
N PRO A 26 5.73 4.75 15.50
CA PRO A 26 4.87 3.91 16.33
C PRO A 26 3.42 4.37 16.29
N ILE A 27 2.50 3.40 16.36
CA ILE A 27 1.06 3.65 16.41
C ILE A 27 0.58 3.26 17.81
N PRO A 28 0.52 4.20 18.77
CA PRO A 28 -0.02 3.93 20.09
C PRO A 28 -1.45 3.40 20.00
N ASP A 29 -1.81 2.49 20.92
CA ASP A 29 -3.15 1.92 21.05
C ASP A 29 -3.69 1.27 19.76
N LEU A 30 -2.79 0.74 18.91
CA LEU A 30 -3.16 0.17 17.62
C LEU A 30 -4.23 -0.93 17.74
N GLU A 31 -4.10 -1.86 18.70
CA GLU A 31 -5.07 -2.95 18.86
C GLU A 31 -6.48 -2.41 19.17
N SER A 32 -6.60 -1.52 20.17
CA SER A 32 -7.85 -0.85 20.52
C SER A 32 -8.45 -0.05 19.36
N LEU A 33 -7.60 0.58 18.54
CA LEU A 33 -8.02 1.29 17.33
C LEU A 33 -8.62 0.32 16.29
N LEU A 34 -8.00 -0.84 16.09
CA LEU A 34 -8.46 -1.86 15.15
C LEU A 34 -9.77 -2.51 15.61
N ASP A 35 -9.89 -2.86 16.89
CA ASP A 35 -11.12 -3.43 17.47
C ASP A 35 -12.31 -2.46 17.30
N ARG A 36 -12.07 -1.16 17.57
CA ARG A 36 -13.07 -0.12 17.34
C ARG A 36 -13.41 0.02 15.87
N ALA A 37 -12.42 -0.02 14.98
CA ALA A 37 -12.64 0.09 13.54
C ALA A 37 -13.54 -1.05 13.04
N TYR A 38 -13.26 -2.29 13.46
CA TYR A 38 -14.10 -3.43 13.12
C TYR A 38 -15.53 -3.28 13.64
N THR A 39 -15.69 -2.88 14.91
CA THR A 39 -17.01 -2.65 15.54
C THR A 39 -17.84 -1.62 14.77
N LEU A 40 -17.19 -0.59 14.20
CA LEU A 40 -17.83 0.43 13.37
C LEU A 40 -18.08 -0.03 11.92
N GLY A 41 -17.79 -1.28 11.58
CA GLY A 41 -17.98 -1.83 10.24
C GLY A 41 -16.90 -1.42 9.23
N VAL A 42 -15.75 -0.88 9.66
CA VAL A 42 -14.61 -0.63 8.77
C VAL A 42 -14.14 -1.96 8.18
N TYR A 43 -13.89 -1.97 6.88
CA TYR A 43 -13.44 -3.18 6.18
C TYR A 43 -11.91 -3.32 6.16
N GLY A 44 -11.19 -2.21 6.07
CA GLY A 44 -9.74 -2.24 5.91
C GLY A 44 -9.04 -0.97 6.35
N THR A 45 -7.71 -1.07 6.45
CA THR A 45 -6.83 0.00 6.89
C THR A 45 -5.85 0.40 5.79
N LYS A 46 -5.08 1.47 6.01
CA LYS A 46 -4.05 1.94 5.10
C LYS A 46 -2.93 2.61 5.89
N ALA A 47 -1.69 2.22 5.63
CA ALA A 47 -0.49 2.79 6.27
C ALA A 47 0.56 3.11 5.20
N ARG A 48 1.03 4.36 5.17
CA ARG A 48 1.97 4.86 4.14
C ARG A 48 3.35 4.96 4.73
N SER A 49 4.34 4.42 4.03
CA SER A 49 5.78 4.68 4.22
C SER A 49 6.35 5.32 2.96
N LEU A 50 7.60 5.80 2.99
CA LEU A 50 8.21 6.50 1.85
C LEU A 50 9.61 5.97 1.55
N VAL A 51 9.86 5.65 0.28
CA VAL A 51 11.17 5.32 -0.30
C VAL A 51 11.68 6.54 -1.04
N LEU A 52 12.90 6.97 -0.70
CA LEU A 52 13.51 8.21 -1.17
C LEU A 52 14.52 7.96 -2.30
N ASN A 53 15.38 6.96 -2.13
CA ASN A 53 16.49 6.68 -3.03
C ASN A 53 16.98 5.22 -2.90
N PRO A 54 17.73 4.70 -3.88
CA PRO A 54 18.16 3.31 -3.89
C PRO A 54 19.51 3.07 -3.18
N ARG A 55 20.12 4.09 -2.56
CA ARG A 55 21.51 4.06 -2.05
C ARG A 55 21.73 2.96 -1.01
N ARG A 56 20.70 2.68 -0.19
CA ARG A 56 20.73 1.68 0.88
C ARG A 56 19.57 0.69 0.68
N PRO A 57 19.69 -0.29 -0.24
CA PRO A 57 18.60 -1.22 -0.57
C PRO A 57 18.04 -1.97 0.64
N HIS A 58 18.90 -2.31 1.62
CA HIS A 58 18.51 -2.97 2.85
C HIS A 58 17.51 -2.15 3.70
N GLN A 59 17.49 -0.82 3.57
CA GLN A 59 16.50 0.03 4.23
C GLN A 59 15.13 -0.07 3.55
N ILE A 60 15.07 -0.26 2.23
CA ILE A 60 13.81 -0.55 1.51
C ILE A 60 13.27 -1.91 1.95
N ASP A 61 14.13 -2.92 2.11
CA ASP A 61 13.76 -4.21 2.67
C ASP A 61 13.18 -4.08 4.09
N ALA A 62 13.82 -3.30 4.96
CA ALA A 62 13.34 -3.06 6.32
C ALA A 62 11.99 -2.33 6.33
N LEU A 63 11.79 -1.34 5.45
CA LEU A 63 10.52 -0.63 5.29
C LEU A 63 9.39 -1.56 4.88
N VAL A 64 9.63 -2.46 3.92
CA VAL A 64 8.62 -3.43 3.48
C VAL A 64 8.30 -4.43 4.58
N ARG A 65 9.31 -4.93 5.31
CA ARG A 65 9.09 -5.79 6.49
C ARG A 65 8.21 -5.11 7.53
N GLN A 66 8.52 -3.86 7.90
CA GLN A 66 7.71 -3.09 8.87
C GLN A 66 6.25 -2.96 8.42
N GLN A 67 6.02 -2.72 7.13
CA GLN A 67 4.66 -2.64 6.57
C GLN A 67 3.91 -3.98 6.67
N PHE A 68 4.58 -5.11 6.39
CA PHE A 68 3.96 -6.42 6.49
C PHE A 68 3.75 -6.89 7.94
N ASP A 69 4.63 -6.51 8.87
CA ASP A 69 4.42 -6.74 10.31
C ASP A 69 3.18 -5.99 10.82
N LEU A 70 3.00 -4.74 10.38
CA LEU A 70 1.77 -4.01 10.64
C LEU A 70 0.55 -4.68 9.95
N ALA A 71 0.71 -5.15 8.72
CA ALA A 71 -0.36 -5.83 7.98
C ALA A 71 -0.83 -7.11 8.69
N ARG A 72 0.08 -7.93 9.23
CA ARG A 72 -0.27 -9.12 10.02
C ARG A 72 -1.12 -8.78 11.23
N ARG A 73 -0.78 -7.71 11.96
CA ARG A 73 -1.57 -7.23 13.11
C ARG A 73 -2.98 -6.77 12.69
N VAL A 74 -3.10 -6.12 11.53
CA VAL A 74 -4.40 -5.73 10.97
C VAL A 74 -5.23 -6.96 10.57
N LEU A 75 -4.61 -7.94 9.91
CA LEU A 75 -5.25 -9.19 9.50
C LEU A 75 -5.77 -9.99 10.71
N ALA A 76 -5.01 -10.04 11.80
CA ALA A 76 -5.40 -10.68 13.06
C ALA A 76 -6.69 -10.07 13.67
N ARG A 77 -7.06 -8.84 13.28
CA ARG A 77 -8.31 -8.17 13.68
C ARG A 77 -9.39 -8.25 12.59
N GLY A 78 -9.27 -9.14 11.61
CA GLY A 78 -10.28 -9.34 10.56
C GLY A 78 -10.51 -8.14 9.64
N LEU A 79 -9.47 -7.31 9.44
CA LEU A 79 -9.47 -6.15 8.56
C LEU A 79 -8.50 -6.36 7.39
N VAL A 80 -8.78 -5.79 6.22
CA VAL A 80 -7.85 -5.82 5.07
C VAL A 80 -6.82 -4.70 5.19
N PRO A 81 -5.52 -4.98 5.32
CA PRO A 81 -4.49 -3.95 5.26
C PRO A 81 -4.19 -3.51 3.82
N ILE A 82 -4.08 -2.20 3.61
CA ILE A 82 -3.41 -1.62 2.44
C ILE A 82 -1.98 -1.24 2.84
N VAL A 83 -1.01 -1.97 2.29
CA VAL A 83 0.43 -1.70 2.41
C VAL A 83 0.81 -0.65 1.36
N GLU A 84 1.27 0.53 1.78
CA GLU A 84 1.59 1.65 0.88
C GLU A 84 3.05 2.13 1.02
N PRO A 85 4.02 1.40 0.45
CA PRO A 85 5.39 1.86 0.30
C PRO A 85 5.50 2.79 -0.92
N GLU A 86 5.33 4.09 -0.70
CA GLU A 86 5.40 5.09 -1.78
C GLU A 86 6.86 5.30 -2.21
N VAL A 87 7.15 5.25 -3.50
CA VAL A 87 8.41 5.76 -4.06
C VAL A 87 8.25 7.23 -4.42
N ALA A 88 9.16 8.09 -3.94
CA ALA A 88 9.12 9.52 -4.20
C ALA A 88 9.25 9.84 -5.69
N VAL A 89 8.33 10.66 -6.23
CA VAL A 89 8.33 11.06 -7.65
C VAL A 89 9.18 12.32 -7.88
N CYS A 90 8.99 13.36 -7.07
CA CYS A 90 9.60 14.69 -7.33
C CYS A 90 11.04 14.82 -6.84
N GLN A 91 11.54 13.87 -6.04
CA GLN A 91 12.84 13.96 -5.36
C GLN A 91 13.89 13.01 -5.95
N ALA A 92 13.47 12.10 -6.84
CA ALA A 92 14.33 11.09 -7.43
C ALA A 92 14.56 11.39 -8.93
N SER A 93 15.76 11.09 -9.42
CA SER A 93 15.96 10.97 -10.87
C SER A 93 15.15 9.79 -11.40
N THR A 94 14.82 9.78 -12.70
CA THR A 94 14.14 8.61 -13.32
C THR A 94 14.91 7.31 -13.10
N ALA A 95 16.25 7.36 -13.11
CA ALA A 95 17.09 6.20 -12.86
C ALA A 95 16.99 5.71 -11.41
N ASP A 96 17.03 6.64 -10.44
CA ASP A 96 16.89 6.30 -9.02
C ASP A 96 15.50 5.76 -8.72
N LYS A 97 14.45 6.35 -9.29
CA LYS A 97 13.07 5.87 -9.14
C LYS A 97 12.92 4.45 -9.67
N LYS A 98 13.44 4.16 -10.87
CA LYS A 98 13.47 2.79 -11.43
C LYS A 98 14.18 1.82 -10.50
N ALA A 99 15.37 2.16 -10.03
CA ALA A 99 16.13 1.32 -9.11
C ALA A 99 15.37 1.07 -7.79
N CYS A 100 14.72 2.10 -7.23
CA CYS A 100 13.86 1.95 -6.04
C CYS A 100 12.71 0.97 -6.30
N GLU A 101 12.03 1.09 -7.44
CA GLU A 101 10.89 0.23 -7.82
C GLU A 101 11.31 -1.24 -8.01
N GLU A 102 12.48 -1.50 -8.60
CA GLU A 102 13.04 -2.84 -8.75
C GLU A 102 13.40 -3.49 -7.41
N ILE A 103 13.99 -2.71 -6.49
CA ILE A 103 14.28 -3.18 -5.13
C ILE A 103 12.98 -3.44 -4.37
N LEU A 104 12.04 -2.49 -4.44
CA LEU A 104 10.75 -2.56 -3.77
C LEU A 104 9.91 -3.75 -4.25
N CYS A 105 9.80 -3.98 -5.56
CA CYS A 105 9.06 -5.10 -6.12
C CYS A 105 9.58 -6.44 -5.61
N ARG A 106 10.91 -6.64 -5.61
CA ARG A 106 11.53 -7.85 -5.05
C ARG A 106 11.27 -8.02 -3.56
N ALA A 107 11.29 -6.92 -2.79
CA ALA A 107 10.99 -6.95 -1.36
C ALA A 107 9.52 -7.31 -1.09
N LEU A 108 8.59 -6.74 -1.87
CA LEU A 108 7.16 -7.03 -1.79
C LEU A 108 6.86 -8.50 -2.07
N LEU A 109 7.41 -9.05 -3.17
CA LEU A 109 7.23 -10.46 -3.53
C LEU A 109 7.72 -11.40 -2.43
N ARG A 110 8.86 -11.11 -1.81
CA ARG A 110 9.37 -11.91 -0.67
C ARG A 110 8.42 -11.91 0.52
N GLU A 111 7.82 -10.79 0.88
CA GLU A 111 6.87 -10.76 1.99
C GLU A 111 5.52 -11.36 1.63
N LEU A 112 5.08 -11.21 0.39
CA LEU A 112 3.89 -11.90 -0.14
C LEU A 112 4.06 -13.42 -0.10
N ASP A 113 5.22 -13.95 -0.50
CA ASP A 113 5.56 -15.38 -0.41
C ASP A 113 5.50 -15.89 1.04
N ARG A 114 6.02 -15.10 1.99
CA ARG A 114 5.97 -15.44 3.42
C ARG A 114 4.54 -15.46 3.93
N LEU A 115 3.76 -14.44 3.60
CA LEU A 115 2.36 -14.37 3.97
C LEU A 115 1.54 -15.53 3.40
N ALA A 116 1.81 -15.95 2.16
CA ALA A 116 1.18 -17.12 1.56
C ALA A 116 1.51 -18.43 2.30
N LYS A 117 2.78 -18.60 2.73
CA LYS A 117 3.21 -19.77 3.50
C LYS A 117 2.57 -19.82 4.88
N GLU A 118 2.54 -18.70 5.59
CA GLU A 118 1.84 -18.55 6.87
C GLU A 118 0.36 -18.93 6.76
N GLY A 119 -0.27 -18.59 5.63
CA GLY A 119 -1.66 -18.93 5.35
C GLY A 119 -1.92 -20.40 4.99
N ASN A 120 -0.93 -21.16 4.54
CA ASN A 120 -1.12 -22.54 4.04
C ASN A 120 -0.82 -23.65 5.07
N GLY A 121 -0.36 -23.31 6.27
CA GLY A 121 -0.19 -24.24 7.38
C GLY A 121 0.77 -25.39 7.07
N ASP A 122 2.07 -25.18 7.33
CA ASP A 122 2.93 -26.30 7.70
C ASP A 122 2.51 -26.72 9.12
N GLY A 123 1.51 -27.61 9.19
CA GLY A 123 1.05 -28.24 10.43
C GLY A 123 2.01 -29.33 10.91
N ASN A 124 3.31 -29.03 10.98
CA ASN A 124 4.30 -29.95 11.51
C ASN A 124 5.28 -29.24 12.45
N ASP A 125 4.76 -28.85 13.62
CA ASP A 125 5.54 -28.86 14.84
C ASP A 125 4.78 -29.74 15.85
N CYS A 126 5.37 -30.90 16.09
CA CYS A 126 5.01 -31.88 17.09
C CYS A 126 5.41 -31.41 18.50
N ASP A 127 4.63 -31.87 19.47
CA ASP A 127 4.88 -31.95 20.92
C ASP A 127 4.64 -30.70 21.78
N GLY A 128 3.52 -30.72 22.50
CA GLY A 128 3.29 -29.85 23.65
C GLY A 128 1.85 -29.85 24.12
N ASP A 129 1.51 -30.75 25.05
CA ASP A 129 0.28 -30.72 25.84
C ASP A 129 0.05 -29.31 26.42
N GLY A 130 -1.03 -28.66 25.99
CA GLY A 130 -1.42 -27.35 26.47
C GLY A 130 -2.91 -27.12 26.23
N ASP A 131 -3.68 -27.25 27.30
CA ASP A 131 -5.05 -26.75 27.39
C ASP A 131 -5.07 -25.25 27.07
N GLY A 132 -5.30 -24.91 25.82
CA GLY A 132 -5.37 -23.55 25.31
C GLY A 132 -6.76 -23.25 24.77
N ASP A 133 -7.66 -22.85 25.66
CA ASP A 133 -8.87 -22.12 25.32
C ASP A 133 -8.43 -20.79 24.66
N GLY A 134 -8.47 -20.75 23.33
CA GLY A 134 -7.82 -19.72 22.53
C GLY A 134 -8.55 -19.42 21.22
N ASP A 135 -9.88 -19.49 21.24
CA ASP A 135 -10.71 -18.93 20.19
C ASP A 135 -10.87 -17.42 20.43
N ASP A 136 -9.82 -16.63 20.19
CA ASP A 136 -9.95 -15.16 20.06
C ASP A 136 -10.60 -14.83 18.71
N THR A 137 -11.83 -15.31 18.51
CA THR A 137 -12.70 -15.01 17.36
C THR A 137 -13.45 -13.71 17.53
N THR A 138 -12.88 -12.73 18.23
CA THR A 138 -13.48 -11.39 18.38
C THR A 138 -13.85 -10.79 17.01
N HIS A 139 -13.22 -11.27 15.92
CA HIS A 139 -13.41 -10.79 14.56
C HIS A 139 -13.72 -11.96 13.59
N GLY A 140 -15.00 -12.18 13.24
CA GLY A 140 -15.47 -13.30 12.41
C GLY A 140 -15.08 -13.27 10.91
N ARG A 141 -14.09 -12.48 10.48
CA ARG A 141 -13.61 -12.46 9.08
C ARG A 141 -12.25 -13.16 8.98
N ASN A 142 -12.19 -14.27 8.26
CA ASN A 142 -10.92 -14.94 7.95
C ASN A 142 -10.28 -14.30 6.69
N ILE A 143 -9.55 -13.21 6.90
CA ILE A 143 -8.84 -12.47 5.84
C ILE A 143 -7.36 -12.83 5.91
N ARG A 144 -6.77 -13.26 4.78
CA ARG A 144 -5.34 -13.63 4.69
C ARG A 144 -4.59 -12.97 3.53
N LYS A 145 -5.15 -11.90 2.97
CA LYS A 145 -4.59 -11.20 1.81
C LYS A 145 -4.43 -9.72 2.09
N VAL A 146 -3.45 -9.10 1.46
CA VAL A 146 -3.19 -7.66 1.53
C VAL A 146 -3.56 -6.98 0.22
N LEU A 147 -3.94 -5.71 0.30
CA LEU A 147 -3.89 -4.81 -0.86
C LEU A 147 -2.54 -4.10 -0.87
N ILE A 148 -1.95 -3.92 -2.04
CA ILE A 148 -0.70 -3.18 -2.20
C ILE A 148 -1.01 -1.87 -2.91
N LYS A 149 -0.54 -0.75 -2.35
CA LYS A 149 -0.65 0.57 -2.95
C LYS A 149 0.72 1.10 -3.35
N ILE A 150 0.95 1.26 -4.65
CA ILE A 150 2.24 1.65 -5.23
C ILE A 150 2.19 3.01 -5.92
N THR A 151 3.35 3.66 -5.99
CA THR A 151 3.57 4.74 -6.97
C THR A 151 3.53 4.16 -8.37
N LEU A 152 2.87 4.85 -9.31
CA LEU A 152 2.89 4.46 -10.73
C LEU A 152 4.34 4.29 -11.22
N PRO A 153 4.71 3.10 -11.74
CA PRO A 153 6.10 2.79 -12.01
C PRO A 153 6.63 3.54 -13.24
N GLU A 154 7.95 3.65 -13.35
CA GLU A 154 8.58 4.13 -14.60
C GLU A 154 8.63 3.06 -15.68
N THR A 155 8.75 1.80 -15.28
CA THR A 155 8.65 0.65 -16.19
C THR A 155 7.22 0.11 -16.14
N PRO A 156 6.46 0.11 -17.26
CA PRO A 156 5.14 -0.50 -17.31
C PRO A 156 5.15 -1.94 -16.78
N ASN A 157 4.14 -2.30 -16.01
CA ASN A 157 3.97 -3.65 -15.43
C ASN A 157 5.09 -4.09 -14.45
N GLN A 158 5.88 -3.17 -13.90
CA GLN A 158 6.93 -3.48 -12.89
C GLN A 158 6.42 -4.33 -11.72
N TYR A 159 5.14 -4.18 -11.34
CA TYR A 159 4.49 -4.90 -10.25
C TYR A 159 3.55 -6.02 -10.72
N GLY A 160 3.64 -6.48 -11.97
CA GLY A 160 2.77 -7.52 -12.53
C GLY A 160 2.78 -8.82 -11.70
N GLU A 161 3.95 -9.25 -11.22
CA GLU A 161 4.03 -10.43 -10.33
C GLU A 161 3.29 -10.22 -9.00
N CYS A 162 3.26 -8.99 -8.47
CA CYS A 162 2.48 -8.69 -7.26
C CYS A 162 0.97 -8.75 -7.54
N VAL A 163 0.53 -8.38 -8.75
CA VAL A 163 -0.87 -8.48 -9.19
C VAL A 163 -1.31 -9.94 -9.23
N ASP A 164 -0.44 -10.82 -9.73
CA ASP A 164 -0.76 -12.25 -9.92
C ASP A 164 -0.55 -13.10 -8.65
N HIS A 165 0.01 -12.51 -7.60
CA HIS A 165 0.37 -13.23 -6.38
C HIS A 165 -0.87 -13.63 -5.54
N THR A 166 -0.92 -14.88 -5.08
CA THR A 166 -2.08 -15.45 -4.38
C THR A 166 -2.43 -14.76 -3.05
N ALA A 167 -1.42 -14.29 -2.30
CA ALA A 167 -1.57 -13.50 -1.07
C ALA A 167 -1.85 -11.99 -1.31
N CYS A 168 -1.87 -11.55 -2.57
CA CYS A 168 -2.28 -10.20 -2.94
C CYS A 168 -3.77 -10.22 -3.32
N LEU A 169 -4.57 -9.35 -2.69
CA LEU A 169 -5.97 -9.15 -3.07
C LEU A 169 -6.09 -8.29 -4.33
N GLY A 170 -5.10 -7.43 -4.57
CA GLY A 170 -5.06 -6.51 -5.69
C GLY A 170 -4.02 -5.41 -5.47
N VAL A 171 -3.64 -4.77 -6.57
CA VAL A 171 -2.71 -3.64 -6.57
C VAL A 171 -3.47 -2.38 -6.96
N VAL A 172 -3.26 -1.32 -6.19
CA VAL A 172 -3.84 0.01 -6.45
C VAL A 172 -2.72 1.04 -6.59
N ALA A 173 -2.95 2.11 -7.34
CA ALA A 173 -1.92 3.12 -7.60
C ALA A 173 -2.26 4.48 -6.97
N LEU A 174 -1.29 5.12 -6.33
CA LEU A 174 -1.35 6.55 -6.00
C LEU A 174 -0.88 7.41 -7.18
N SER A 175 -1.41 8.63 -7.28
CA SER A 175 -0.99 9.56 -8.35
C SER A 175 0.39 10.17 -8.11
N GLY A 176 0.91 10.16 -6.88
CA GLY A 176 2.32 10.45 -6.60
C GLY A 176 2.77 11.89 -6.88
N GLY A 177 1.84 12.82 -7.12
CA GLY A 177 2.16 14.20 -7.53
C GLY A 177 2.06 14.45 -9.03
N TYR A 178 1.81 13.42 -9.85
CA TYR A 178 1.40 13.61 -11.23
C TYR A 178 0.01 14.27 -11.31
N SER A 179 -0.23 15.04 -12.37
CA SER A 179 -1.57 15.49 -12.74
C SER A 179 -2.50 14.30 -12.99
N ARG A 180 -3.82 14.49 -12.88
CA ARG A 180 -4.79 13.43 -13.21
C ARG A 180 -4.55 12.83 -14.59
N GLU A 181 -4.31 13.66 -15.60
CA GLU A 181 -4.04 13.22 -16.97
C GLU A 181 -2.79 12.32 -17.06
N THR A 182 -1.66 12.77 -16.50
CA THR A 182 -0.40 12.01 -16.52
C THR A 182 -0.53 10.70 -15.73
N ALA A 183 -1.22 10.75 -14.58
CA ALA A 183 -1.46 9.57 -13.76
C ALA A 183 -2.35 8.54 -14.48
N ASN A 184 -3.41 8.98 -15.15
CA ASN A 184 -4.28 8.11 -15.94
C ASN A 184 -3.52 7.46 -17.11
N ALA A 185 -2.74 8.25 -17.85
CA ALA A 185 -1.94 7.75 -18.95
C ALA A 185 -0.93 6.68 -18.49
N LYS A 186 -0.24 6.90 -17.36
CA LYS A 186 0.66 5.89 -16.78
C LYS A 186 -0.11 4.66 -16.29
N LEU A 187 -1.26 4.85 -15.62
CA LEU A 187 -2.08 3.76 -15.09
C LEU A 187 -2.52 2.78 -16.17
N ALA A 188 -2.97 3.27 -17.33
CA ALA A 188 -3.45 2.45 -18.44
C ALA A 188 -2.42 1.42 -18.95
N HIS A 189 -1.12 1.62 -18.68
CA HIS A 189 -0.05 0.69 -19.06
C HIS A 189 0.31 -0.31 -17.97
N ASN A 190 -0.48 -0.43 -16.90
CA ASN A 190 -0.20 -1.31 -15.76
C ASN A 190 -1.34 -2.30 -15.54
N ARG A 191 -1.23 -3.48 -16.12
CA ARG A 191 -2.23 -4.55 -16.09
C ARG A 191 -2.60 -4.93 -14.65
N GLY A 192 -3.89 -5.03 -14.37
CA GLY A 192 -4.43 -5.43 -13.07
C GLY A 192 -4.31 -4.37 -11.97
N VAL A 193 -3.86 -3.16 -12.29
CA VAL A 193 -3.71 -2.05 -11.33
C VAL A 193 -4.86 -1.06 -11.49
N VAL A 194 -5.50 -0.69 -10.37
CA VAL A 194 -6.58 0.31 -10.36
C VAL A 194 -6.20 1.57 -9.60
N ALA A 195 -6.83 2.71 -9.89
CA ALA A 195 -6.51 3.96 -9.21
C ALA A 195 -6.93 3.98 -7.72
N SER A 196 -6.09 4.60 -6.90
CA SER A 196 -6.38 5.02 -5.51
C SER A 196 -5.91 6.46 -5.32
N PHE A 197 -6.48 7.36 -6.13
CA PHE A 197 -6.10 8.76 -6.19
C PHE A 197 -6.81 9.59 -5.11
N SER A 198 -6.08 10.59 -4.60
CA SER A 198 -6.63 11.60 -3.67
C SER A 198 -6.57 12.97 -4.34
N ARG A 199 -5.40 13.63 -4.35
CA ARG A 199 -5.23 14.95 -4.98
C ARG A 199 -5.65 14.99 -6.45
N ALA A 200 -5.32 13.97 -7.24
CA ALA A 200 -5.70 13.91 -8.65
C ALA A 200 -7.21 13.73 -8.86
N LEU A 201 -7.94 13.12 -7.91
CA LEU A 201 -9.40 13.05 -7.96
C LEU A 201 -10.02 14.43 -7.73
N SER A 202 -9.50 15.19 -6.75
CA SER A 202 -10.01 16.52 -6.39
C SER A 202 -9.40 17.67 -7.20
N GLU A 203 -8.50 17.39 -8.14
CA GLU A 203 -7.81 18.41 -8.93
C GLU A 203 -8.81 19.21 -9.78
N GLY A 204 -8.84 20.52 -9.54
CA GLY A 204 -9.75 21.45 -10.19
C GLY A 204 -11.06 21.71 -9.43
N LEU A 205 -11.36 20.98 -8.36
CA LEU A 205 -12.53 21.26 -7.50
C LEU A 205 -12.24 22.45 -6.59
N SER A 206 -13.23 23.33 -6.39
CA SER A 206 -13.12 24.51 -5.53
C SER A 206 -14.42 24.74 -4.76
N HIS A 207 -14.30 25.30 -3.55
CA HIS A 207 -15.43 25.72 -2.73
C HIS A 207 -16.26 26.87 -3.34
N SER A 208 -15.73 27.53 -4.37
CA SER A 208 -16.38 28.65 -5.06
C SER A 208 -17.26 28.22 -6.24
N MET A 209 -17.25 26.93 -6.60
CA MET A 209 -18.11 26.38 -7.64
C MET A 209 -19.56 26.31 -7.18
N THR A 210 -20.50 26.31 -8.12
CA THR A 210 -21.87 25.88 -7.82
C THR A 210 -21.89 24.36 -7.59
N ASP A 211 -22.96 23.86 -6.95
CA ASP A 211 -23.14 22.42 -6.74
C ASP A 211 -23.14 21.65 -8.08
N ASP A 212 -23.82 22.18 -9.11
CA ASP A 212 -23.86 21.57 -10.44
C ASP A 212 -22.48 21.52 -11.13
N GLU A 213 -21.69 22.60 -11.02
CA GLU A 213 -20.33 22.64 -11.56
C GLU A 213 -19.40 21.67 -10.83
N PHE A 214 -19.53 21.60 -9.50
CA PHE A 214 -18.78 20.68 -8.66
C PHE A 214 -19.10 19.22 -9.02
N ASP A 215 -20.38 18.87 -9.10
CA ASP A 215 -20.86 17.52 -9.40
C ASP A 215 -20.45 17.09 -10.81
N ALA A 216 -20.61 17.96 -11.81
CA ALA A 216 -20.17 17.70 -13.17
C ALA A 216 -18.65 17.44 -13.21
N LYS A 217 -17.85 18.28 -12.54
CA LYS A 217 -16.39 18.15 -12.54
C LYS A 217 -15.91 16.91 -11.80
N LEU A 218 -16.56 16.56 -10.69
CA LEU A 218 -16.28 15.33 -9.94
C LEU A 218 -16.66 14.11 -10.77
N SER A 219 -17.82 14.12 -11.44
CA SER A 219 -18.26 13.06 -12.35
C SER A 219 -17.25 12.84 -13.49
N ASP A 220 -16.80 13.90 -14.15
CA ASP A 220 -15.77 13.82 -15.19
C ASP A 220 -14.46 13.23 -14.67
N SER A 221 -14.05 13.64 -13.47
CA SER A 221 -12.83 13.15 -12.83
C SER A 221 -12.94 11.66 -12.50
N ILE A 222 -14.08 11.21 -11.96
CA ILE A 222 -14.39 9.81 -11.68
C ILE A 222 -14.40 9.00 -12.99
N GLY A 223 -15.09 9.50 -14.02
CA GLY A 223 -15.20 8.83 -15.32
C GLY A 223 -13.83 8.58 -15.95
N ALA A 224 -12.99 9.60 -16.03
CA ALA A 224 -11.65 9.49 -16.61
C ALA A 224 -10.74 8.52 -15.82
N ILE A 225 -10.82 8.54 -14.48
CA ILE A 225 -10.04 7.63 -13.63
C ILE A 225 -10.57 6.18 -13.76
N CYS A 226 -11.88 6.01 -13.87
CA CYS A 226 -12.52 4.71 -14.06
C CYS A 226 -12.12 4.10 -15.41
N GLU A 227 -12.14 4.88 -16.49
CA GLU A 227 -11.71 4.43 -17.82
C GLU A 227 -10.24 3.97 -17.81
N ALA A 228 -9.33 4.77 -17.22
CA ALA A 228 -7.92 4.39 -17.11
C ALA A 228 -7.72 3.12 -16.25
N SER A 229 -8.49 2.98 -15.17
CA SER A 229 -8.45 1.77 -14.33
C SER A 229 -9.03 0.55 -15.05
N ALA A 230 -10.05 0.73 -15.89
CA ALA A 230 -10.66 -0.35 -16.66
C ALA A 230 -9.76 -0.80 -17.82
N ALA A 231 -9.10 0.12 -18.51
CA ALA A 231 -8.13 -0.21 -19.56
C ALA A 231 -7.00 -1.11 -19.03
N ALA A 232 -6.56 -0.87 -17.79
CA ALA A 232 -5.60 -1.72 -17.09
C ALA A 232 -6.12 -3.15 -16.81
N LEU A 233 -7.41 -3.45 -16.93
CA LEU A 233 -7.97 -4.78 -16.60
C LEU A 233 -8.21 -5.68 -17.83
N VAL A 234 -8.02 -5.19 -19.06
CA VAL A 234 -8.55 -5.85 -20.30
C VAL A 234 -7.45 -6.51 -21.16
N GLU A 235 -6.22 -6.67 -20.69
CA GLU A 235 -5.15 -7.35 -21.44
C GLU A 235 -4.63 -8.62 -20.75
#